data_AF-A0A3D1QZD3-F1
#
_entry.id   AF-A0A3D1QZD3-F1
#
_cell.length_a   1.000
_cell.length_b   1.000
_cell.length_c   1.000
_cell.angle_alpha   90.00
_cell.angle_beta   90.00
_cell.angle_gamma   90.00
#
_symmetry.space_group_name_H-M   'P 1'
#
loop_
_entity.id
_entity.type
_entity.pdbx_description
1 polymer ?
#
loop_
_entity_poly.entity_id
_entity_poly.type
_entity_poly.pdbx_seq_one_letter_code
_entity_poly.pdbx_strand_id
1 'polypeptide(L)'
;TCGGGGRPNVCGSGCQAEEPAQTCAREGKNCGELTAPNNCGVVLTVGCGECELPETCGGGGVPNLCGVGCQPEGPAATCEREGKDCGMLAAQNNCGTQVTANCGDCELPETCGGAGTPNVCGTGCQAEAAAQTCVRQGRECGPLTAPNNCGVTVSVQCGGCPTGEACSDQGRCACATGTTCAAQGIECGPASDGCGGTLNCGTCIAGEGCVAGQCQPQASTCTSDAHCATGNCTNNVCEPRTECLGSDPVADENLECTTDSQCSGYLECRAYSFILPGRCFESCNPVGDGVGSCCLSGRHCGKVFIGILETEVCCEPGQTYETGLGLPLYCNPTDKSYKCNSDGDCPGAAWGLSRCDSSAGQPGTCVGCLVDSDCLHVCVNKTCVRCRSAADCSHDAPFCVDNECLGCRSDADCGAATPFCNANSDSCVECASNASCSGDEPYCETYYGNCRECLNDGHCPASAPRCASGGSCVECVLDEDCGQGLRCSNYACVL
;
A
#
# COMPACT_ATOMS: atom_id res chain seq x y z
N THR A 1 -22.37 68.08 -75.04
CA THR A 1 -21.22 68.65 -74.30
C THR A 1 -20.02 68.73 -75.22
N CYS A 2 -19.06 69.64 -74.97
CA CYS A 2 -17.80 69.66 -75.74
C CYS A 2 -17.05 68.34 -75.47
N GLY A 3 -16.82 67.52 -76.51
CA GLY A 3 -16.28 66.17 -76.39
C GLY A 3 -17.31 65.03 -76.32
N GLY A 4 -18.63 65.34 -76.29
CA GLY A 4 -19.68 64.39 -75.90
C GLY A 4 -19.87 63.15 -76.77
N GLY A 5 -19.37 63.14 -78.01
CA GLY A 5 -19.42 61.98 -78.93
C GLY A 5 -18.10 61.21 -79.06
N GLY A 6 -17.20 61.31 -78.08
CA GLY A 6 -15.90 60.62 -78.10
C GLY A 6 -14.82 61.25 -78.98
N ARG A 7 -15.03 62.49 -79.46
CA ARG A 7 -14.03 63.29 -80.20
C ARG A 7 -13.75 64.61 -79.48
N PRO A 8 -12.49 64.90 -79.09
CA PRO A 8 -12.15 66.12 -78.36
C PRO A 8 -12.50 67.40 -79.15
N ASN A 9 -12.97 68.44 -78.45
CA ASN A 9 -13.27 69.77 -78.98
C ASN A 9 -14.43 69.86 -80.00
N VAL A 10 -15.28 68.83 -80.09
CA VAL A 10 -16.50 68.84 -80.91
C VAL A 10 -17.73 68.69 -80.03
N CYS A 11 -18.74 69.54 -80.19
CA CYS A 11 -20.01 69.42 -79.48
C CYS A 11 -20.80 68.20 -80.00
N GLY A 12 -21.01 67.20 -79.15
CA GLY A 12 -21.87 66.04 -79.42
C GLY A 12 -22.88 65.82 -78.29
N SER A 13 -23.96 65.08 -78.57
CA SER A 13 -24.85 64.53 -77.54
C SER A 13 -24.03 63.63 -76.61
N GLY A 14 -24.20 63.74 -75.29
CA GLY A 14 -23.44 62.94 -74.32
C GLY A 14 -23.70 61.44 -74.47
N CYS A 15 -22.84 60.62 -73.86
CA CYS A 15 -22.97 59.15 -73.88
C CYS A 15 -24.38 58.73 -73.45
N GLN A 16 -25.04 57.92 -74.29
CA GLN A 16 -26.35 57.37 -73.99
C GLN A 16 -26.14 56.13 -73.13
N ALA A 17 -26.51 56.22 -71.86
CA ALA A 17 -26.42 55.10 -70.94
C ALA A 17 -27.31 53.94 -71.40
N GLU A 18 -26.76 52.73 -71.35
CA GLU A 18 -27.54 51.50 -71.55
C GLU A 18 -28.57 51.30 -70.42
N GLU A 19 -29.69 50.65 -70.74
CA GLU A 19 -30.70 50.28 -69.75
C GLU A 19 -30.18 49.17 -68.81
N PRO A 20 -30.63 49.09 -67.54
CA PRO A 20 -30.11 48.14 -66.55
C PRO A 20 -30.02 46.67 -67.01
N ALA A 21 -31.00 46.19 -67.78
CA ALA A 21 -31.01 44.82 -68.30
C ALA A 21 -29.89 44.55 -69.33
N GLN A 22 -29.44 45.57 -70.05
CA GLN A 22 -28.37 45.46 -71.04
C GLN A 22 -27.00 45.31 -70.35
N THR A 23 -26.80 45.96 -69.20
CA THR A 23 -25.62 45.79 -68.34
C THR A 23 -25.49 44.33 -67.87
N CYS A 24 -26.59 43.72 -67.43
CA CYS A 24 -26.61 42.33 -66.99
C CYS A 24 -26.28 41.35 -68.12
N ALA A 25 -26.87 41.54 -69.30
CA ALA A 25 -26.56 40.72 -70.47
C ALA A 25 -25.10 40.86 -70.92
N ARG A 26 -24.53 42.08 -70.88
CA ARG A 26 -23.13 42.34 -71.25
C ARG A 26 -22.15 41.66 -70.30
N GLU A 27 -22.43 41.66 -68.99
CA GLU A 27 -21.60 40.99 -67.98
C GLU A 27 -21.92 39.49 -67.85
N GLY A 28 -22.84 38.96 -68.68
CA GLY A 28 -23.24 37.56 -68.67
C GLY A 28 -23.91 37.11 -67.37
N LYS A 29 -24.61 38.03 -66.68
CA LYS A 29 -25.28 37.78 -65.41
C LYS A 29 -26.79 37.75 -65.58
N ASN A 30 -27.45 36.80 -64.92
CA ASN A 30 -28.90 36.58 -65.05
C ASN A 30 -29.62 36.49 -63.69
N CYS A 31 -28.95 36.81 -62.58
CA CYS A 31 -29.59 36.90 -61.28
C CYS A 31 -28.86 37.80 -60.30
N GLY A 32 -29.60 38.26 -59.28
CA GLY A 32 -29.06 39.01 -58.15
C GLY A 32 -28.61 40.43 -58.51
N GLU A 33 -28.02 41.12 -57.54
CA GLU A 33 -27.47 42.47 -57.75
C GLU A 33 -26.07 42.39 -58.36
N LEU A 34 -25.87 43.17 -59.42
CA LEU A 34 -24.61 43.34 -60.11
C LEU A 34 -24.17 44.80 -59.99
N THR A 35 -22.96 45.03 -59.49
CA THR A 35 -22.31 46.34 -59.51
C THR A 35 -21.23 46.35 -60.59
N ALA A 36 -21.48 47.07 -61.67
CA ALA A 36 -20.57 47.15 -62.82
C ALA A 36 -20.67 48.54 -63.49
N PRO A 37 -19.59 49.02 -64.15
CA PRO A 37 -19.67 50.22 -64.99
C PRO A 37 -20.57 49.96 -66.18
N ASN A 38 -21.47 50.90 -66.50
CA ASN A 38 -22.21 50.86 -67.76
C ASN A 38 -21.30 51.16 -68.96
N ASN A 39 -21.84 51.07 -70.17
CA ASN A 39 -21.16 51.43 -71.42
C ASN A 39 -20.56 52.86 -71.45
N CYS A 40 -20.98 53.77 -70.57
CA CYS A 40 -20.45 55.12 -70.42
C CYS A 40 -19.38 55.26 -69.32
N GLY A 41 -19.02 54.15 -68.64
CA GLY A 41 -18.04 54.13 -67.56
C GLY A 41 -18.57 54.52 -66.19
N VAL A 42 -19.89 54.73 -66.04
CA VAL A 42 -20.52 55.05 -64.74
C VAL A 42 -20.84 53.75 -64.02
N VAL A 43 -20.30 53.56 -62.81
CA VAL A 43 -20.59 52.39 -61.96
C VAL A 43 -22.01 52.48 -61.41
N LEU A 44 -22.81 51.46 -61.68
CA LEU A 44 -24.20 51.35 -61.26
C LEU A 44 -24.42 49.98 -60.60
N THR A 45 -25.39 49.93 -59.69
CA THR A 45 -25.92 48.67 -59.15
C THR A 45 -27.24 48.37 -59.83
N VAL A 46 -27.32 47.23 -60.52
CA VAL A 46 -28.47 46.80 -61.30
C VAL A 46 -28.92 45.41 -60.88
N GLY A 47 -30.23 45.17 -60.84
CA GLY A 47 -30.80 43.84 -60.58
C GLY A 47 -30.88 43.02 -61.88
N CYS A 48 -30.20 41.88 -61.93
CA CYS A 48 -30.10 41.04 -63.13
C CYS A 48 -31.16 39.94 -63.25
N GLY A 49 -32.19 39.99 -62.41
CA GLY A 49 -33.30 39.02 -62.39
C GLY A 49 -33.29 38.10 -61.17
N GLU A 50 -34.22 37.16 -61.17
CA GLU A 50 -34.36 36.10 -60.17
C GLU A 50 -34.31 34.74 -60.89
N CYS A 51 -33.81 33.72 -60.20
CA CYS A 51 -33.73 32.37 -60.76
C CYS A 51 -35.08 31.66 -60.64
N GLU A 52 -35.43 30.86 -61.65
CA GLU A 52 -36.58 29.97 -61.55
C GLU A 52 -36.22 28.78 -60.64
N LEU A 53 -37.15 28.40 -59.76
CA LEU A 53 -36.95 27.23 -58.89
C LEU A 53 -36.74 25.97 -59.75
N PRO A 54 -35.78 25.09 -59.40
CA PRO A 54 -35.05 24.99 -58.13
C PRO A 54 -33.68 25.71 -58.10
N GLU A 55 -33.37 26.54 -59.08
CA GLU A 55 -32.06 27.19 -59.16
C GLU A 55 -31.94 28.32 -58.12
N THR A 56 -30.73 28.53 -57.62
CA THR A 56 -30.41 29.67 -56.75
C THR A 56 -29.35 30.53 -57.41
N CYS A 57 -29.37 31.83 -57.11
CA CYS A 57 -28.38 32.75 -57.65
C CYS A 57 -27.00 32.44 -57.05
N GLY A 58 -26.07 31.98 -57.89
CA GLY A 58 -24.78 31.45 -57.45
C GLY A 58 -24.76 29.95 -57.13
N GLY A 59 -25.88 29.23 -57.30
CA GLY A 59 -26.01 27.83 -56.91
C GLY A 59 -25.03 26.89 -57.63
N GLY A 60 -24.66 27.18 -58.88
CA GLY A 60 -23.64 26.44 -59.62
C GLY A 60 -22.18 26.79 -59.29
N GLY A 61 -21.93 27.57 -58.23
CA GLY A 61 -20.60 28.00 -57.81
C GLY A 61 -20.06 29.25 -58.52
N VAL A 62 -20.84 29.87 -59.42
CA VAL A 62 -20.47 31.11 -60.14
C VAL A 62 -21.38 32.26 -59.70
N PRO A 63 -20.85 33.37 -59.13
CA PRO A 63 -21.66 34.50 -58.68
C PRO A 63 -22.51 35.13 -59.78
N ASN A 64 -23.73 35.53 -59.43
CA ASN A 64 -24.72 36.19 -60.30
C ASN A 64 -25.14 35.37 -61.54
N LEU A 65 -24.98 34.04 -61.47
CA LEU A 65 -25.51 33.09 -62.44
C LEU A 65 -26.43 32.09 -61.76
N CYS A 66 -27.61 31.84 -62.33
CA CYS A 66 -28.49 30.79 -61.84
C CYS A 66 -27.87 29.41 -62.05
N GLY A 67 -27.98 28.55 -61.04
CA GLY A 67 -27.59 27.15 -61.14
C GLY A 67 -28.12 26.35 -59.95
N VAL A 68 -28.10 25.03 -60.09
CA VAL A 68 -28.45 24.11 -59.00
C VAL A 68 -27.24 23.90 -58.09
N GLY A 69 -27.47 23.94 -56.77
CA GLY A 69 -26.47 23.64 -55.75
C GLY A 69 -25.85 22.24 -55.92
N CYS A 70 -24.58 22.08 -55.52
CA CYS A 70 -23.91 20.78 -55.51
C CYS A 70 -24.76 19.74 -54.75
N GLN A 71 -25.10 18.65 -55.41
CA GLN A 71 -25.85 17.55 -54.81
C GLN A 71 -24.88 16.62 -54.06
N PRO A 72 -24.98 16.52 -52.72
CA PRO A 72 -24.08 15.70 -51.93
C PRO A 72 -24.28 14.22 -52.25
N GLU A 73 -23.19 13.51 -52.48
CA GLU A 73 -23.22 12.05 -52.61
C GLU A 73 -23.66 11.40 -51.28
N GLY A 74 -24.34 10.26 -51.37
CA GLY A 74 -24.78 9.52 -50.19
C GLY A 74 -23.63 8.76 -49.51
N PRO A 75 -23.81 8.30 -48.25
CA PRO A 75 -22.76 7.65 -47.46
C PRO A 75 -22.05 6.46 -48.16
N ALA A 76 -22.79 5.64 -48.91
CA ALA A 76 -22.23 4.49 -49.63
C ALA A 76 -21.29 4.92 -50.78
N ALA A 77 -21.65 5.98 -51.51
CA ALA A 77 -20.81 6.52 -52.58
C ALA A 77 -19.52 7.16 -52.03
N THR A 78 -19.60 7.78 -50.84
CA THR A 78 -18.40 8.26 -50.12
C THR A 78 -17.44 7.12 -49.80
N CYS A 79 -17.95 5.98 -49.32
CA CYS A 79 -17.13 4.80 -49.02
C CYS A 79 -16.47 4.22 -50.27
N GLU A 80 -17.21 4.09 -51.38
CA GLU A 80 -16.67 3.59 -52.65
C GLU A 80 -15.60 4.51 -53.23
N ARG A 81 -15.81 5.84 -53.19
CA ARG A 81 -14.84 6.84 -53.66
C ARG A 81 -13.55 6.85 -52.84
N GLU A 82 -13.64 6.64 -51.54
CA GLU A 82 -12.48 6.56 -50.63
C GLU A 82 -11.86 5.14 -50.57
N GLY A 83 -12.43 4.18 -51.31
CA GLY A 83 -11.97 2.79 -51.38
C GLY A 83 -12.07 2.05 -50.05
N LYS A 84 -13.13 2.30 -49.27
CA LYS A 84 -13.39 1.72 -47.95
C LYS A 84 -14.61 0.82 -47.98
N ASP A 85 -14.51 -0.35 -47.36
CA ASP A 85 -15.56 -1.40 -47.38
C ASP A 85 -15.97 -1.86 -45.96
N CYS A 86 -15.43 -1.22 -44.91
CA CYS A 86 -15.84 -1.51 -43.55
C CYS A 86 -15.67 -0.34 -42.56
N GLY A 87 -16.46 -0.38 -41.49
CA GLY A 87 -16.36 0.52 -40.35
C GLY A 87 -16.78 1.97 -40.63
N MET A 88 -16.58 2.84 -39.63
CA MET A 88 -16.93 4.26 -39.74
C MET A 88 -15.82 5.04 -40.44
N LEU A 89 -16.19 5.80 -41.47
CA LEU A 89 -15.34 6.69 -42.25
C LEU A 89 -15.78 8.15 -42.05
N ALA A 90 -14.83 9.03 -41.75
CA ALA A 90 -15.03 10.47 -41.77
C ALA A 90 -14.26 11.07 -42.96
N ALA A 91 -14.99 11.62 -43.94
CA ALA A 91 -14.43 12.19 -45.16
C ALA A 91 -15.28 13.36 -45.67
N GLN A 92 -14.72 14.22 -46.53
CA GLN A 92 -15.53 15.19 -47.26
C GLN A 92 -16.28 14.48 -48.40
N ASN A 93 -17.55 14.82 -48.62
CA ASN A 93 -18.28 14.41 -49.82
C ASN A 93 -17.78 15.16 -51.06
N ASN A 94 -18.30 14.77 -52.23
CA ASN A 94 -18.08 15.46 -53.51
C ASN A 94 -18.39 16.98 -53.52
N CYS A 95 -19.12 17.50 -52.54
CA CYS A 95 -19.44 18.91 -52.36
C CYS A 95 -18.58 19.61 -51.29
N GLY A 96 -17.55 18.93 -50.75
CA GLY A 96 -16.63 19.47 -49.74
C GLY A 96 -17.18 19.49 -48.31
N THR A 97 -18.38 18.96 -48.07
CA THR A 97 -18.98 18.87 -46.73
C THR A 97 -18.47 17.65 -46.00
N GLN A 98 -18.09 17.77 -44.74
CA GLN A 98 -17.70 16.64 -43.89
C GLN A 98 -18.89 15.70 -43.66
N VAL A 99 -18.70 14.42 -43.92
CA VAL A 99 -19.70 13.35 -43.77
C VAL A 99 -19.08 12.19 -43.00
N THR A 100 -19.89 11.60 -42.13
CA THR A 100 -19.58 10.33 -41.47
C THR A 100 -20.41 9.22 -42.12
N ALA A 101 -19.75 8.22 -42.70
CA ALA A 101 -20.37 7.10 -43.38
C ALA A 101 -20.00 5.77 -42.71
N ASN A 102 -20.94 4.83 -42.62
CA ASN A 102 -20.64 3.44 -42.26
C ASN A 102 -20.44 2.66 -43.56
N CYS A 103 -19.22 2.19 -43.80
CA CYS A 103 -18.82 1.52 -45.03
C CYS A 103 -19.13 0.02 -45.06
N GLY A 104 -19.71 -0.53 -43.98
CA GLY A 104 -20.13 -1.93 -43.89
C GLY A 104 -19.41 -2.71 -42.79
N ASP A 105 -19.68 -4.01 -42.78
CA ASP A 105 -19.05 -5.00 -41.90
C ASP A 105 -18.36 -6.07 -42.76
N CYS A 106 -17.27 -6.64 -42.27
CA CYS A 106 -16.54 -7.70 -42.98
C CYS A 106 -17.21 -9.07 -42.77
N GLU A 107 -17.19 -9.91 -43.80
CA GLU A 107 -17.59 -11.30 -43.67
C GLU A 107 -16.51 -12.11 -42.92
N LEU A 108 -16.92 -12.97 -41.99
CA LEU A 108 -15.96 -13.83 -41.26
C LEU A 108 -15.20 -14.73 -42.25
N PRO A 109 -13.86 -14.89 -42.14
CA PRO A 109 -13.00 -14.55 -40.98
C PRO A 109 -12.29 -13.19 -41.07
N GLU A 110 -12.70 -12.29 -41.97
CA GLU A 110 -12.05 -11.00 -42.14
C GLU A 110 -12.38 -10.04 -40.99
N THR A 111 -11.44 -9.15 -40.68
CA THR A 111 -11.66 -8.07 -39.71
C THR A 111 -11.45 -6.73 -40.41
N CYS A 112 -12.19 -5.71 -39.96
CA CYS A 112 -12.05 -4.37 -40.50
C CYS A 112 -10.66 -3.80 -40.15
N GLY A 113 -9.82 -3.55 -41.15
CA GLY A 113 -8.41 -3.23 -40.97
C GLY A 113 -7.46 -4.43 -40.99
N GLY A 114 -7.97 -5.65 -41.17
CA GLY A 114 -7.21 -6.89 -41.09
C GLY A 114 -6.19 -7.09 -42.23
N ALA A 115 -6.30 -6.32 -43.32
CA ALA A 115 -5.29 -6.24 -44.40
C ALA A 115 -4.13 -5.28 -44.10
N GLY A 116 -4.07 -4.67 -42.91
CA GLY A 116 -3.06 -3.65 -42.55
C GLY A 116 -3.37 -2.23 -43.10
N THR A 117 -4.55 -2.03 -43.69
CA THR A 117 -5.05 -0.72 -44.13
C THR A 117 -6.37 -0.38 -43.42
N PRO A 118 -6.50 0.80 -42.77
CA PRO A 118 -7.73 1.17 -42.06
C PRO A 118 -8.96 1.17 -42.98
N ASN A 119 -10.09 0.69 -42.45
CA ASN A 119 -11.39 0.64 -43.12
C ASN A 119 -11.40 -0.22 -44.40
N VAL A 120 -10.50 -1.21 -44.49
CA VAL A 120 -10.47 -2.23 -45.54
C VAL A 120 -10.55 -3.62 -44.91
N CYS A 121 -11.48 -4.46 -45.36
CA CYS A 121 -11.58 -5.85 -44.95
C CYS A 121 -10.39 -6.66 -45.45
N GLY A 122 -9.88 -7.55 -44.59
CA GLY A 122 -8.95 -8.57 -45.05
C GLY A 122 -8.51 -9.53 -43.97
N THR A 123 -7.94 -10.64 -44.41
CA THR A 123 -7.42 -11.67 -43.52
C THR A 123 -5.93 -11.46 -43.25
N GLY A 124 -5.58 -11.30 -41.98
CA GLY A 124 -4.32 -11.80 -41.46
C GLY A 124 -3.18 -10.79 -41.41
N CYS A 125 -3.10 -10.09 -40.28
CA CYS A 125 -1.79 -10.04 -39.67
C CYS A 125 -1.33 -11.50 -39.41
N GLN A 126 -0.21 -11.88 -40.01
CA GLN A 126 0.41 -13.17 -39.78
C GLN A 126 0.99 -13.17 -38.38
N ALA A 127 0.35 -13.91 -37.46
CA ALA A 127 0.83 -14.05 -36.10
C ALA A 127 2.26 -14.61 -36.14
N GLU A 128 3.19 -13.87 -35.56
CA GLU A 128 4.56 -14.35 -35.35
C GLU A 128 4.53 -15.68 -34.56
N ALA A 129 5.51 -16.56 -34.81
CA ALA A 129 5.61 -17.80 -34.03
C ALA A 129 5.81 -17.46 -32.54
N ALA A 130 5.29 -18.28 -31.62
CA ALA A 130 5.37 -18.03 -30.17
C ALA A 130 6.78 -17.69 -29.66
N ALA A 131 7.83 -18.31 -30.24
CA ALA A 131 9.22 -18.02 -29.92
C ALA A 131 9.66 -16.59 -30.31
N GLN A 132 9.11 -16.04 -31.39
CA GLN A 132 9.38 -14.67 -31.83
C GLN A 132 8.71 -13.63 -30.92
N THR A 133 7.55 -13.95 -30.32
CA THR A 133 6.93 -13.10 -29.29
C THR A 133 7.84 -12.95 -28.07
N CYS A 134 8.51 -14.01 -27.66
CA CYS A 134 9.49 -13.97 -26.57
C CYS A 134 10.68 -13.05 -26.88
N VAL A 135 11.25 -13.17 -28.09
CA VAL A 135 12.36 -12.32 -28.54
C VAL A 135 11.95 -10.85 -28.59
N ARG A 136 10.78 -10.53 -29.18
CA ARG A 136 10.27 -9.16 -29.28
C ARG A 136 10.02 -8.52 -27.92
N GLN A 137 9.50 -9.30 -26.96
CA GLN A 137 9.26 -8.83 -25.59
C GLN A 137 10.52 -8.90 -24.70
N GLY A 138 11.68 -9.30 -25.22
CA GLY A 138 12.93 -9.38 -24.48
C GLY A 138 12.90 -10.40 -23.33
N ARG A 139 12.11 -11.47 -23.49
CA ARG A 139 11.91 -12.55 -22.51
C ARG A 139 12.69 -13.79 -22.96
N GLU A 140 13.58 -14.27 -22.11
CA GLU A 140 14.42 -15.46 -22.34
C GLU A 140 13.76 -16.73 -21.74
N CYS A 141 12.95 -16.56 -20.70
CA CYS A 141 12.35 -17.64 -19.93
C CYS A 141 10.94 -17.29 -19.43
N GLY A 142 10.18 -18.31 -18.99
CA GLY A 142 8.95 -18.19 -18.21
C GLY A 142 7.67 -17.91 -19.01
N PRO A 143 6.52 -17.86 -18.32
CA PRO A 143 5.24 -17.53 -18.94
C PRO A 143 5.20 -16.06 -19.38
N LEU A 144 4.71 -15.81 -20.58
CA LEU A 144 4.48 -14.47 -21.14
C LEU A 144 3.05 -14.38 -21.67
N THR A 145 2.28 -13.42 -21.16
CA THR A 145 1.01 -12.99 -21.76
C THR A 145 1.20 -11.60 -22.33
N ALA A 146 1.19 -11.48 -23.65
CA ALA A 146 1.42 -10.22 -24.36
C ALA A 146 0.69 -10.21 -25.71
N PRO A 147 0.34 -9.03 -26.25
CA PRO A 147 -0.16 -8.94 -27.62
C PRO A 147 0.93 -9.38 -28.59
N ASN A 148 0.60 -10.27 -29.54
CA ASN A 148 1.46 -10.58 -30.67
C ASN A 148 1.61 -9.35 -31.60
N ASN A 149 2.37 -9.48 -32.68
CA ASN A 149 2.50 -8.45 -33.71
C ASN A 149 1.17 -8.02 -34.38
N CYS A 150 0.09 -8.76 -34.14
CA CYS A 150 -1.27 -8.51 -34.64
C CYS A 150 -2.20 -7.87 -33.62
N GLY A 151 -1.70 -7.54 -32.42
CA GLY A 151 -2.50 -6.99 -31.34
C GLY A 151 -3.38 -8.03 -30.62
N VAL A 152 -3.29 -9.31 -30.97
CA VAL A 152 -4.01 -10.39 -30.27
C VAL A 152 -3.19 -10.81 -29.06
N THR A 153 -3.77 -10.72 -27.86
CA THR A 153 -3.15 -11.21 -26.63
C THR A 153 -2.98 -12.73 -26.69
N VAL A 154 -1.74 -13.19 -26.65
CA VAL A 154 -1.37 -14.60 -26.65
C VAL A 154 -0.63 -14.94 -25.35
N SER A 155 -0.80 -16.18 -24.88
CA SER A 155 -0.04 -16.73 -23.75
C SER A 155 0.96 -17.75 -24.30
N VAL A 156 2.25 -17.46 -24.14
CA VAL A 156 3.36 -18.28 -24.65
C VAL A 156 4.33 -18.62 -23.51
N GLN A 157 4.97 -19.79 -23.59
CA GLN A 157 6.06 -20.17 -22.69
C GLN A 157 7.39 -19.87 -23.35
N CYS A 158 8.10 -18.88 -22.83
CA CYS A 158 9.41 -18.51 -23.32
C CYS A 158 10.45 -19.44 -22.70
N GLY A 159 11.18 -20.17 -23.54
CA GLY A 159 12.41 -20.91 -23.19
C GLY A 159 12.46 -21.61 -21.82
N GLY A 160 13.66 -21.70 -21.27
CA GLY A 160 13.98 -22.25 -19.97
C GLY A 160 15.41 -21.86 -19.61
N CYS A 161 15.70 -21.72 -18.31
CA CYS A 161 17.02 -21.26 -17.88
C CYS A 161 18.04 -22.41 -17.80
N PRO A 162 19.33 -22.13 -18.02
CA PRO A 162 20.42 -23.08 -17.78
C PRO A 162 20.46 -23.55 -16.31
N THR A 163 21.14 -24.67 -16.06
CA THR A 163 21.33 -25.20 -14.70
C THR A 163 21.95 -24.16 -13.78
N GLY A 164 21.28 -23.84 -12.66
CA GLY A 164 21.73 -22.86 -11.67
C GLY A 164 21.03 -21.49 -11.75
N GLU A 165 20.23 -21.25 -12.79
CA GLU A 165 19.46 -20.02 -12.96
C GLU A 165 17.96 -20.27 -12.82
N ALA A 166 17.25 -19.30 -12.25
CA ALA A 166 15.79 -19.26 -12.25
C ALA A 166 15.30 -18.13 -13.15
N CYS A 167 14.07 -18.31 -13.63
CA CYS A 167 13.42 -17.27 -14.38
C CYS A 167 12.90 -16.18 -13.44
N SER A 168 13.40 -14.96 -13.58
CA SER A 168 12.91 -13.81 -12.83
C SER A 168 11.51 -13.38 -13.28
N ASP A 169 10.83 -12.53 -12.49
CA ASP A 169 9.53 -11.94 -12.87
C ASP A 169 9.61 -11.08 -14.14
N GLN A 170 10.81 -10.60 -14.47
CA GLN A 170 11.13 -9.89 -15.71
C GLN A 170 11.38 -10.84 -16.90
N GLY A 171 11.35 -12.15 -16.67
CA GLY A 171 11.54 -13.22 -17.65
C GLY A 171 12.92 -13.24 -18.28
N ARG A 172 13.91 -12.78 -17.50
CA ARG A 172 15.33 -13.00 -17.75
C ARG A 172 15.82 -14.14 -16.88
N CYS A 173 16.73 -14.95 -17.41
CA CYS A 173 17.40 -15.91 -16.58
C CYS A 173 18.38 -15.18 -15.66
N ALA A 174 18.20 -15.41 -14.37
CA ALA A 174 19.04 -14.84 -13.34
C ALA A 174 19.32 -15.92 -12.31
N CYS A 175 20.49 -15.85 -11.68
CA CYS A 175 20.85 -16.76 -10.60
C CYS A 175 19.73 -16.80 -9.55
N ALA A 176 19.24 -18.00 -9.23
CA ALA A 176 17.98 -18.23 -8.52
C ALA A 176 17.97 -17.83 -7.04
N THR A 177 18.88 -16.96 -6.60
CA THR A 177 19.66 -16.98 -5.35
C THR A 177 20.98 -17.70 -5.55
N GLY A 178 22.08 -16.97 -5.43
CA GLY A 178 23.39 -17.58 -5.24
C GLY A 178 23.30 -18.44 -4.00
N THR A 179 23.82 -19.67 -4.07
CA THR A 179 23.88 -20.49 -2.86
C THR A 179 24.67 -19.72 -1.81
N THR A 180 24.29 -19.80 -0.54
CA THR A 180 25.02 -19.13 0.53
C THR A 180 26.10 -20.07 1.08
N CYS A 181 27.04 -19.50 1.82
CA CYS A 181 28.03 -20.28 2.58
C CYS A 181 27.33 -21.28 3.52
N ALA A 182 26.27 -20.84 4.19
CA ALA A 182 25.44 -21.69 5.03
C ALA A 182 24.73 -22.83 4.26
N ALA A 183 24.21 -22.56 3.06
CA ALA A 183 23.54 -23.57 2.25
C ALA A 183 24.49 -24.64 1.69
N GLN A 184 25.78 -24.30 1.51
CA GLN A 184 26.83 -25.25 1.14
C GLN A 184 27.50 -25.92 2.35
N GLY A 185 27.15 -25.50 3.56
CA GLY A 185 27.83 -25.92 4.79
C GLY A 185 29.30 -25.51 4.83
N ILE A 186 29.67 -24.35 4.26
CA ILE A 186 31.03 -23.80 4.28
C ILE A 186 31.08 -22.62 5.27
N GLU A 187 32.01 -22.68 6.22
CA GLU A 187 32.11 -21.76 7.37
C GLU A 187 33.30 -20.80 7.32
N CYS A 188 34.33 -21.07 6.51
CA CYS A 188 35.39 -20.11 6.22
C CYS A 188 36.01 -20.32 4.82
N GLY A 189 36.62 -19.27 4.27
CA GLY A 189 37.33 -19.29 2.99
C GLY A 189 36.47 -18.98 1.74
N PRO A 190 37.10 -18.93 0.55
CA PRO A 190 36.38 -18.67 -0.71
C PRO A 190 35.61 -19.91 -1.18
N ALA A 191 34.32 -19.74 -1.48
CA ALA A 191 33.45 -20.75 -2.07
C ALA A 191 32.83 -20.24 -3.37
N SER A 192 32.33 -21.13 -4.23
CA SER A 192 31.54 -20.68 -5.38
C SER A 192 30.13 -20.33 -4.95
N ASP A 193 29.51 -19.30 -5.51
CA ASP A 193 28.09 -18.99 -5.31
C ASP A 193 27.14 -19.85 -6.17
N GLY A 194 27.68 -20.83 -6.91
CA GLY A 194 26.92 -21.66 -7.86
C GLY A 194 26.56 -20.95 -9.17
N CYS A 195 26.91 -19.67 -9.31
CA CYS A 195 26.53 -18.78 -10.42
C CYS A 195 27.75 -18.09 -11.06
N GLY A 196 28.95 -18.63 -10.85
CA GLY A 196 30.20 -18.14 -11.43
C GLY A 196 30.90 -17.04 -10.63
N GLY A 197 30.33 -16.62 -9.50
CA GLY A 197 30.94 -15.75 -8.51
C GLY A 197 31.61 -16.51 -7.36
N THR A 198 32.40 -15.77 -6.56
CA THR A 198 33.08 -16.28 -5.37
C THR A 198 32.45 -15.68 -4.12
N LEU A 199 31.86 -16.51 -3.26
CA LEU A 199 31.47 -16.18 -1.90
C LEU A 199 32.69 -16.12 -1.00
N ASN A 200 32.75 -15.12 -0.12
CA ASN A 200 33.69 -15.12 1.01
C ASN A 200 32.97 -15.59 2.26
N CYS A 201 33.18 -16.85 2.63
CA CYS A 201 32.43 -17.53 3.69
C CYS A 201 32.94 -17.24 5.10
N GLY A 202 33.45 -16.03 5.32
CA GLY A 202 34.03 -15.64 6.60
C GLY A 202 35.48 -16.12 6.76
N THR A 203 36.07 -15.68 7.86
CA THR A 203 37.37 -16.13 8.37
C THR A 203 37.11 -16.88 9.66
N CYS A 204 37.79 -18.01 9.85
CA CYS A 204 37.68 -18.76 11.09
C CYS A 204 38.17 -17.90 12.27
N ILE A 205 37.66 -18.15 13.47
CA ILE A 205 38.03 -17.38 14.67
C ILE A 205 39.52 -17.59 15.02
N ALA A 206 40.13 -16.66 15.76
CA ALA A 206 41.55 -16.76 16.13
C ALA A 206 41.84 -18.03 16.95
N GLY A 207 42.69 -18.90 16.39
CA GLY A 207 42.97 -20.25 16.89
C GLY A 207 42.56 -21.38 15.92
N GLU A 208 41.85 -21.07 14.84
CA GLU A 208 41.42 -22.04 13.82
C GLU A 208 41.96 -21.69 12.43
N GLY A 209 42.24 -22.73 11.63
CA GLY A 209 42.61 -22.60 10.23
C GLY A 209 41.50 -23.08 9.31
N CYS A 210 41.34 -22.42 8.17
CA CYS A 210 40.35 -22.82 7.16
C CYS A 210 40.86 -24.05 6.40
N VAL A 211 40.28 -25.21 6.67
CA VAL A 211 40.63 -26.47 6.00
C VAL A 211 39.39 -27.01 5.31
N ALA A 212 39.44 -27.07 3.97
CA ALA A 212 38.34 -27.57 3.13
C ALA A 212 36.98 -26.90 3.41
N GLY A 213 36.98 -25.60 3.72
CA GLY A 213 35.76 -24.83 3.96
C GLY A 213 35.19 -24.97 5.36
N GLN A 214 35.87 -25.64 6.29
CA GLN A 214 35.49 -25.76 7.70
C GLN A 214 36.53 -25.07 8.59
N CYS A 215 36.07 -24.46 9.67
CA CYS A 215 36.95 -24.01 10.74
C CYS A 215 37.48 -25.26 11.46
N GLN A 216 38.79 -25.51 11.39
CA GLN A 216 39.40 -26.61 12.12
C GLN A 216 40.44 -26.08 13.12
N PRO A 217 40.52 -26.66 14.33
CA PRO A 217 41.54 -26.31 15.29
C PRO A 217 42.92 -26.56 14.67
N GLN A 218 43.65 -25.50 14.38
CA GLN A 218 45.06 -25.60 14.03
C GLN A 218 45.83 -25.18 15.27
N ALA A 219 46.74 -26.04 15.74
CA ALA A 219 47.59 -25.74 16.88
C ALA A 219 48.55 -24.59 16.52
N SER A 220 48.07 -23.35 16.59
CA SER A 220 48.86 -22.14 16.52
C SER A 220 49.15 -21.70 17.95
N THR A 221 50.42 -21.85 18.35
CA THR A 221 51.00 -21.42 19.62
C THR A 221 50.60 -19.98 19.97
N CYS A 222 50.08 -19.75 21.17
CA CYS A 222 49.77 -18.41 21.69
C CYS A 222 50.92 -17.88 22.58
N THR A 223 51.12 -16.56 22.62
CA THR A 223 52.08 -15.89 23.54
C THR A 223 51.41 -14.89 24.48
N SER A 224 50.10 -14.68 24.33
CA SER A 224 49.27 -13.82 25.18
C SER A 224 47.79 -14.09 24.89
N ASP A 225 46.91 -13.69 25.81
CA ASP A 225 45.45 -13.91 25.69
C ASP A 225 44.85 -13.21 24.45
N ALA A 226 45.45 -12.12 23.99
CA ALA A 226 45.04 -11.42 22.77
C ALA A 226 45.23 -12.24 21.48
N HIS A 227 45.99 -13.35 21.53
CA HIS A 227 46.15 -14.27 20.40
C HIS A 227 45.07 -15.37 20.35
N CYS A 228 44.18 -15.45 21.34
CA CYS A 228 43.10 -16.41 21.41
C CYS A 228 41.75 -15.69 21.22
N ALA A 229 40.92 -16.12 20.26
CA ALA A 229 39.65 -15.42 19.99
C ALA A 229 38.66 -15.50 21.16
N THR A 230 38.65 -16.62 21.88
CA THR A 230 37.69 -16.91 22.95
C THR A 230 38.33 -17.80 24.02
N GLY A 231 39.30 -17.28 24.78
CA GLY A 231 39.98 -18.10 25.79
C GLY A 231 41.19 -17.45 26.46
N ASN A 232 41.80 -18.16 27.41
CA ASN A 232 43.09 -17.79 28.01
C ASN A 232 44.23 -18.56 27.32
N CYS A 233 45.42 -17.95 27.27
CA CYS A 233 46.62 -18.62 26.81
C CYS A 233 47.33 -19.31 27.99
N THR A 234 47.25 -20.65 28.06
CA THR A 234 47.90 -21.45 29.10
C THR A 234 48.96 -22.36 28.46
N ASN A 235 50.24 -22.24 28.85
CA ASN A 235 51.34 -23.07 28.32
C ASN A 235 51.40 -23.13 26.78
N ASN A 236 51.25 -21.99 26.09
CA ASN A 236 51.24 -21.86 24.62
C ASN A 236 50.07 -22.57 23.92
N VAL A 237 49.00 -22.89 24.65
CA VAL A 237 47.77 -23.49 24.12
C VAL A 237 46.59 -22.59 24.49
N CYS A 238 45.74 -22.25 23.52
CA CYS A 238 44.50 -21.54 23.79
C CYS A 238 43.49 -22.51 24.42
N GLU A 239 42.98 -22.21 25.61
CA GLU A 239 41.95 -22.99 26.31
C GLU A 239 40.59 -22.24 26.29
N PRO A 240 39.47 -22.91 25.96
CA PRO A 240 38.15 -22.28 25.88
C PRO A 240 37.59 -21.85 27.25
N ARG A 241 36.84 -20.74 27.29
CA ARG A 241 36.08 -20.30 28.50
C ARG A 241 34.78 -21.08 28.64
N THR A 242 34.60 -21.75 29.78
CA THR A 242 33.48 -22.68 30.05
C THR A 242 32.14 -22.02 30.42
N GLU A 243 31.98 -20.68 30.37
CA GLU A 243 30.86 -20.00 31.04
C GLU A 243 29.78 -19.39 30.12
N CYS A 244 29.90 -19.47 28.78
CA CYS A 244 28.92 -18.85 27.86
C CYS A 244 28.15 -19.84 26.97
N LEU A 245 28.14 -21.13 27.32
CA LEU A 245 27.30 -22.13 26.65
C LEU A 245 26.53 -22.96 27.69
N GLY A 246 25.34 -22.46 28.06
CA GLY A 246 24.22 -23.31 28.47
C GLY A 246 24.09 -23.69 29.95
N SER A 247 22.91 -23.33 30.48
CA SER A 247 22.24 -23.75 31.72
C SER A 247 22.87 -23.39 33.07
N ASP A 248 22.33 -22.31 33.65
CA ASP A 248 22.45 -21.79 35.03
C ASP A 248 23.83 -21.36 35.53
N PRO A 249 23.90 -20.11 36.02
CA PRO A 249 24.53 -19.88 37.31
C PRO A 249 23.68 -18.97 38.21
N VAL A 250 23.13 -19.59 39.26
CA VAL A 250 22.89 -18.91 40.53
C VAL A 250 24.25 -18.78 41.23
N ALA A 251 24.75 -17.55 41.40
CA ALA A 251 25.73 -17.05 42.40
C ALA A 251 26.52 -15.89 41.78
N ASP A 252 26.58 -14.66 42.28
CA ASP A 252 26.37 -14.17 43.64
C ASP A 252 25.96 -12.69 43.52
N GLU A 253 24.74 -12.37 43.94
CA GLU A 253 24.28 -11.00 44.13
C GLU A 253 25.02 -10.44 45.35
N ASN A 254 26.17 -9.77 45.15
CA ASN A 254 26.80 -8.76 46.04
C ASN A 254 28.34 -8.72 45.90
N LEU A 255 28.85 -8.43 44.71
CA LEU A 255 30.16 -7.78 44.66
C LEU A 255 29.96 -6.27 44.74
N GLU A 256 29.84 -5.80 45.99
CA GLU A 256 30.15 -4.42 46.33
C GLU A 256 31.55 -4.09 45.79
N CYS A 257 31.67 -3.05 44.98
CA CYS A 257 32.91 -2.65 44.35
C CYS A 257 33.25 -1.20 44.71
N THR A 258 34.52 -0.90 44.92
CA THR A 258 35.02 0.49 45.00
C THR A 258 35.92 0.86 43.83
N THR A 259 36.44 -0.13 43.11
CA THR A 259 37.29 0.01 41.93
C THR A 259 37.04 -1.12 40.93
N ASP A 260 37.33 -0.91 39.65
CA ASP A 260 37.14 -1.91 38.57
C ASP A 260 37.89 -3.23 38.82
N SER A 261 38.99 -3.18 39.57
CA SER A 261 39.78 -4.37 39.94
C SER A 261 39.05 -5.37 40.85
N GLN A 262 37.94 -4.96 41.47
CA GLN A 262 37.09 -5.82 42.31
C GLN A 262 35.98 -6.48 41.51
N CYS A 263 35.82 -6.08 40.25
CA CYS A 263 34.90 -6.66 39.31
C CYS A 263 35.62 -7.71 38.44
N SER A 264 34.87 -8.68 37.91
CA SER A 264 35.40 -9.51 36.82
C SER A 264 35.86 -8.61 35.69
N GLY A 265 36.93 -8.98 34.97
CA GLY A 265 37.62 -8.12 33.99
C GLY A 265 36.81 -7.60 32.79
N TYR A 266 35.50 -7.85 32.76
CA TYR A 266 34.54 -7.43 31.74
C TYR A 266 33.38 -6.59 32.32
N LEU A 267 33.39 -6.33 33.63
CA LEU A 267 32.42 -5.50 34.33
C LEU A 267 33.10 -4.22 34.80
N GLU A 268 32.41 -3.09 34.70
CA GLU A 268 32.87 -1.81 35.23
C GLU A 268 32.23 -1.56 36.60
N CYS A 269 33.02 -1.04 37.53
CA CYS A 269 32.51 -0.66 38.84
C CYS A 269 31.79 0.70 38.73
N ARG A 270 30.49 0.71 39.00
CA ARG A 270 29.72 1.96 39.11
C ARG A 270 29.45 2.28 40.57
N ALA A 271 30.30 3.14 41.13
CA ALA A 271 30.19 3.62 42.52
C ALA A 271 29.60 5.03 42.58
N TYR A 272 28.84 5.29 43.65
CA TYR A 272 28.17 6.58 43.87
C TYR A 272 29.15 7.67 44.36
N SER A 273 30.19 7.29 45.11
CA SER A 273 31.29 8.15 45.58
C SER A 273 32.40 7.28 46.19
N PHE A 274 33.54 7.87 46.58
CA PHE A 274 34.64 7.18 47.28
C PHE A 274 34.26 6.56 48.64
N ILE A 275 33.04 6.82 49.14
CA ILE A 275 32.62 6.51 50.53
C ILE A 275 31.52 5.44 50.57
N LEU A 276 30.81 5.17 49.46
CA LEU A 276 29.75 4.16 49.40
C LEU A 276 30.10 3.06 48.38
N PRO A 277 29.96 1.77 48.71
CA PRO A 277 30.23 0.69 47.77
C PRO A 277 29.31 0.78 46.54
N GLY A 278 29.91 0.69 45.35
CA GLY A 278 29.24 0.52 44.07
C GLY A 278 28.88 -0.94 43.79
N ARG A 279 28.36 -1.21 42.60
CA ARG A 279 28.17 -2.58 42.10
C ARG A 279 28.82 -2.72 40.73
N CYS A 280 29.25 -3.94 40.40
CA CYS A 280 29.80 -4.26 39.09
C CYS A 280 28.65 -4.38 38.06
N PHE A 281 28.73 -3.61 36.98
CA PHE A 281 27.77 -3.66 35.88
C PHE A 281 28.47 -3.97 34.57
N GLU A 282 27.75 -4.63 33.66
CA GLU A 282 28.17 -4.79 32.27
C GLU A 282 27.91 -3.47 31.54
N SER A 283 28.97 -2.92 30.93
CA SER A 283 28.92 -1.64 30.24
C SER A 283 28.20 -1.76 28.91
N CYS A 284 27.40 -0.74 28.57
CA CYS A 284 26.79 -0.60 27.24
C CYS A 284 27.79 -0.20 26.12
N ASN A 285 29.09 -0.50 26.27
CA ASN A 285 30.11 0.15 25.46
C ASN A 285 30.06 -0.33 23.99
N PRO A 286 29.92 0.57 23.00
CA PRO A 286 29.90 0.20 21.59
C PRO A 286 31.29 -0.19 21.12
N VAL A 287 31.47 -1.45 20.70
CA VAL A 287 32.71 -1.86 20.02
C VAL A 287 32.50 -1.66 18.51
N GLY A 288 32.80 -0.46 18.00
CA GLY A 288 32.70 -0.10 16.57
C GLY A 288 31.33 0.40 16.12
N ASP A 289 31.18 0.73 14.82
CA ASP A 289 30.00 1.37 14.19
C ASP A 289 28.67 0.57 14.29
N GLY A 290 28.65 -0.53 15.04
CA GLY A 290 27.46 -1.32 15.35
C GLY A 290 27.28 -1.40 16.85
N VAL A 291 26.21 -0.78 17.35
CA VAL A 291 25.71 -0.98 18.72
C VAL A 291 25.19 -2.42 18.80
N GLY A 292 26.11 -3.37 19.00
CA GLY A 292 25.79 -4.71 19.45
C GLY A 292 25.56 -4.64 20.94
N SER A 293 24.34 -4.95 21.37
CA SER A 293 23.99 -5.20 22.77
C SER A 293 24.85 -6.35 23.28
N CYS A 294 26.02 -6.06 23.86
CA CYS A 294 26.78 -7.00 24.69
C CYS A 294 26.08 -7.25 26.04
N CYS A 295 24.75 -7.26 26.07
CA CYS A 295 24.01 -7.64 27.25
C CYS A 295 23.70 -9.13 27.12
N LEU A 296 23.94 -9.90 28.18
CA LEU A 296 23.53 -11.31 28.24
C LEU A 296 22.06 -11.48 27.81
N SER A 297 21.71 -12.64 27.25
CA SER A 297 20.36 -12.93 26.75
C SER A 297 19.27 -12.52 27.76
N GLY A 298 18.37 -11.61 27.36
CA GLY A 298 17.29 -11.06 28.22
C GLY A 298 17.61 -9.72 28.89
N ARG A 299 18.83 -9.18 28.74
CA ARG A 299 19.23 -7.86 29.22
C ARG A 299 19.37 -6.88 28.05
N HIS A 300 19.09 -5.61 28.30
CA HIS A 300 19.15 -4.53 27.33
C HIS A 300 19.92 -3.35 27.91
N CYS A 301 20.54 -2.54 27.04
CA CYS A 301 21.12 -1.29 27.52
C CYS A 301 20.01 -0.33 27.94
N GLY A 302 20.03 0.09 29.21
CA GLY A 302 19.06 1.02 29.75
C GLY A 302 19.68 1.97 30.75
N LYS A 303 18.98 3.07 31.01
CA LYS A 303 19.40 4.07 31.99
C LYS A 303 18.93 3.66 33.37
N VAL A 304 19.89 3.61 34.28
CA VAL A 304 19.70 3.31 35.70
C VAL A 304 20.26 4.48 36.50
N PHE A 305 19.51 4.93 37.51
CA PHE A 305 20.01 5.95 38.43
C PHE A 305 20.92 5.30 39.46
N ILE A 306 22.19 5.67 39.54
CA ILE A 306 23.08 5.23 40.62
C ILE A 306 23.20 6.42 41.57
N GLY A 307 22.30 6.43 42.56
CA GLY A 307 22.05 7.57 43.45
C GLY A 307 21.39 8.76 42.74
N ILE A 308 22.14 9.83 42.43
CA ILE A 308 21.67 11.02 41.67
C ILE A 308 22.19 11.08 40.23
N LEU A 309 23.07 10.16 39.84
CA LEU A 309 23.67 10.13 38.50
C LEU A 309 22.94 9.12 37.61
N GLU A 310 22.54 9.55 36.43
CA GLU A 310 21.99 8.66 35.39
C GLU A 310 23.16 7.94 34.69
N THR A 311 23.13 6.60 34.64
CA THR A 311 24.18 5.77 34.04
C THR A 311 23.57 4.74 33.10
N GLU A 312 24.20 4.53 31.93
CA GLU A 312 23.82 3.48 30.98
C GLU A 312 24.52 2.16 31.33
N VAL A 313 23.73 1.11 31.57
CA VAL A 313 24.19 -0.24 31.92
C VAL A 313 23.29 -1.29 31.26
N CYS A 314 23.79 -2.52 31.11
CA CYS A 314 22.95 -3.66 30.76
C CYS A 314 22.03 -4.04 31.93
N CYS A 315 20.72 -4.00 31.73
CA CYS A 315 19.70 -4.26 32.73
C CYS A 315 18.57 -5.13 32.17
N GLU A 316 17.81 -5.79 33.03
CA GLU A 316 16.55 -6.41 32.65
C GLU A 316 15.41 -5.38 32.73
N PRO A 317 14.57 -5.23 31.68
CA PRO A 317 13.45 -4.30 31.69
C PRO A 317 12.49 -4.61 32.84
N GLY A 318 12.20 -3.60 33.67
CA GLY A 318 11.28 -3.71 34.79
C GLY A 318 11.84 -4.32 36.07
N GLN A 319 13.09 -4.81 36.09
CA GLN A 319 13.74 -5.21 37.35
C GLN A 319 14.07 -3.99 38.21
N THR A 320 13.86 -4.13 39.51
CA THR A 320 14.28 -3.13 40.50
C THR A 320 15.60 -3.56 41.12
N TYR A 321 16.63 -2.74 41.00
CA TYR A 321 17.90 -2.98 41.67
C TYR A 321 17.91 -2.27 43.03
N GLU A 322 18.13 -3.00 44.12
CA GLU A 322 18.32 -2.39 45.44
C GLU A 322 19.71 -1.74 45.50
N THR A 323 19.71 -0.41 45.59
CA THR A 323 20.87 0.31 46.13
C THR A 323 20.79 0.25 47.64
N GLY A 324 21.94 0.18 48.33
CA GLY A 324 22.00 0.20 49.81
C GLY A 324 21.41 1.46 50.48
N LEU A 325 20.69 2.30 49.74
CA LEU A 325 19.94 3.47 50.20
C LEU A 325 18.41 3.27 50.16
N GLY A 326 17.90 2.09 49.77
CA GLY A 326 16.46 1.76 49.82
C GLY A 326 15.60 2.46 48.77
N LEU A 327 16.20 2.98 47.69
CA LEU A 327 15.48 3.52 46.54
C LEU A 327 15.47 2.46 45.42
N PRO A 328 14.30 1.96 44.97
CA PRO A 328 14.22 0.99 43.89
C PRO A 328 14.65 1.68 42.60
N LEU A 329 15.71 1.16 41.97
CA LEU A 329 16.15 1.66 40.67
C LEU A 329 15.35 0.97 39.58
N TYR A 330 14.56 1.75 38.85
CA TYR A 330 13.81 1.27 37.70
C TYR A 330 14.67 1.43 36.46
N CYS A 331 14.94 0.36 35.71
CA CYS A 331 15.52 0.52 34.39
C CYS A 331 14.45 1.15 33.48
N ASN A 332 14.55 2.46 33.26
CA ASN A 332 13.44 3.27 32.74
C ASN A 332 13.26 3.08 31.23
N PRO A 333 12.17 2.45 30.77
CA PRO A 333 11.91 2.16 29.37
C PRO A 333 11.28 3.34 28.61
N THR A 334 10.99 4.47 29.28
CA THR A 334 10.43 5.66 28.59
C THR A 334 11.46 6.51 27.86
N ASP A 335 12.76 6.22 28.00
CA ASP A 335 13.76 6.84 27.14
C ASP A 335 13.80 6.07 25.80
N LYS A 336 13.32 6.72 24.74
CA LYS A 336 13.01 6.14 23.42
C LYS A 336 14.27 5.77 22.60
N SER A 337 15.34 5.33 23.24
CA SER A 337 16.68 5.22 22.65
C SER A 337 17.19 3.78 22.52
N TYR A 338 16.31 2.77 22.61
CA TYR A 338 16.72 1.39 22.33
C TYR A 338 17.14 1.27 20.85
N LYS A 339 18.45 1.08 20.63
CA LYS A 339 19.00 0.82 19.32
C LYS A 339 18.87 -0.66 19.00
N CYS A 340 18.68 -0.96 17.72
CA CYS A 340 18.48 -2.31 17.23
C CYS A 340 19.11 -2.47 15.84
N ASN A 341 19.49 -3.69 15.50
CA ASN A 341 19.85 -4.08 14.13
C ASN A 341 18.81 -5.02 13.54
N SER A 342 18.04 -5.70 14.39
CA SER A 342 16.95 -6.61 14.05
C SER A 342 15.81 -6.50 15.06
N ASP A 343 14.63 -7.02 14.72
CA ASP A 343 13.47 -7.06 15.63
C ASP A 343 13.76 -7.83 16.93
N GLY A 344 14.69 -8.79 16.89
CA GLY A 344 15.07 -9.61 18.06
C GLY A 344 15.83 -8.82 19.13
N ASP A 345 16.37 -7.64 18.79
CA ASP A 345 17.08 -6.78 19.74
C ASP A 345 16.12 -5.95 20.61
N CYS A 346 14.83 -5.92 20.26
CA CYS A 346 13.83 -5.13 20.94
C CYS A 346 13.18 -5.89 22.11
N PRO A 347 12.80 -5.19 23.20
CA PRO A 347 12.31 -5.80 24.44
C PRO A 347 10.95 -6.51 24.31
N GLY A 348 10.32 -6.45 23.14
CA GLY A 348 9.18 -7.27 22.75
C GLY A 348 7.81 -6.68 23.11
N ALA A 349 6.77 -7.48 22.90
CA ALA A 349 5.37 -7.07 23.02
C ALA A 349 4.95 -6.63 24.44
N ALA A 350 5.59 -7.17 25.49
CA ALA A 350 5.34 -6.80 26.88
C ALA A 350 5.58 -5.30 27.16
N TRP A 351 6.38 -4.65 26.31
CA TRP A 351 6.76 -3.24 26.43
C TRP A 351 6.33 -2.40 25.23
N GLY A 352 5.52 -2.97 24.32
CA GLY A 352 5.04 -2.26 23.14
C GLY A 352 6.15 -1.83 22.17
N LEU A 353 7.31 -2.49 22.19
CA LEU A 353 8.47 -2.22 21.33
C LEU A 353 8.98 -3.55 20.75
N SER A 354 8.42 -3.98 19.62
CA SER A 354 8.68 -5.29 19.00
C SER A 354 9.36 -5.21 17.64
N ARG A 355 9.54 -4.01 17.08
CA ARG A 355 10.05 -3.80 15.73
C ARG A 355 11.27 -2.91 15.70
N CYS A 356 12.18 -3.19 14.80
CA CYS A 356 13.36 -2.38 14.56
C CYS A 356 13.18 -1.46 13.34
N ASP A 357 13.03 -0.17 13.58
CA ASP A 357 13.03 0.84 12.53
C ASP A 357 14.46 1.14 12.08
N SER A 358 14.99 0.33 11.16
CA SER A 358 16.33 0.47 10.59
C SER A 358 16.28 1.01 9.15
N SER A 359 17.28 1.81 8.80
CA SER A 359 17.54 2.21 7.41
C SER A 359 18.89 1.63 6.98
N ALA A 360 19.00 1.25 5.71
CA ALA A 360 20.12 0.47 5.20
C ALA A 360 21.49 1.08 5.59
N GLY A 361 22.21 0.41 6.50
CA GLY A 361 23.56 0.79 6.93
C GLY A 361 23.67 1.63 8.20
N GLN A 362 22.59 1.85 8.97
CA GLN A 362 22.65 2.48 10.29
C GLN A 362 21.84 1.70 11.34
N PRO A 363 22.26 1.70 12.62
CA PRO A 363 21.51 1.08 13.71
C PRO A 363 20.15 1.76 13.84
N GLY A 364 19.10 0.93 13.78
CA GLY A 364 17.71 1.33 13.89
C GLY A 364 17.30 1.67 15.32
N THR A 365 16.04 2.07 15.49
CA THR A 365 15.46 2.33 16.81
C THR A 365 14.27 1.41 17.03
N CYS A 366 14.16 0.82 18.22
CA CYS A 366 13.02 -0.02 18.56
C CYS A 366 11.75 0.83 18.64
N VAL A 367 10.72 0.33 17.98
CA VAL A 367 9.40 0.95 17.89
C VAL A 367 8.32 -0.12 18.09
N GLY A 368 7.10 0.30 18.36
CA GLY A 368 5.99 -0.64 18.55
C GLY A 368 5.51 -1.28 17.26
N CYS A 369 5.64 -0.57 16.14
CA CYS A 369 5.20 -1.03 14.83
C CYS A 369 5.82 -0.23 13.69
N LEU A 370 5.87 -0.84 12.52
CA LEU A 370 6.19 -0.20 11.23
C LEU A 370 4.99 -0.19 10.30
N VAL A 371 4.12 -1.20 10.40
CA VAL A 371 2.90 -1.36 9.61
C VAL A 371 1.73 -1.82 10.49
N ASP A 372 0.50 -1.68 10.00
CA ASP A 372 -0.71 -2.04 10.75
C ASP A 372 -0.74 -3.53 11.14
N SER A 373 -0.16 -4.42 10.33
CA SER A 373 -0.07 -5.86 10.64
C SER A 373 0.89 -6.22 11.77
N ASP A 374 1.68 -5.26 12.28
CA ASP A 374 2.52 -5.46 13.47
C ASP A 374 1.71 -5.35 14.77
N CYS A 375 0.51 -4.77 14.68
CA CYS A 375 -0.37 -4.51 15.82
C CYS A 375 -1.60 -5.43 15.78
N LEU A 376 -2.22 -5.63 16.94
CA LEU A 376 -3.54 -6.26 17.01
C LEU A 376 -4.63 -5.37 16.34
N HIS A 377 -4.41 -4.06 16.33
CA HIS A 377 -5.29 -3.06 15.74
C HIS A 377 -4.53 -2.26 14.68
N VAL A 378 -4.10 -1.03 14.97
CA VAL A 378 -3.45 -0.17 13.96
C VAL A 378 -2.16 0.46 14.47
N CYS A 379 -1.25 0.73 13.53
CA CYS A 379 0.00 1.41 13.78
C CYS A 379 -0.16 2.92 13.53
N VAL A 380 0.05 3.74 14.56
CA VAL A 380 0.01 5.20 14.43
C VAL A 380 1.29 5.78 15.02
N ASN A 381 2.03 6.55 14.22
CA ASN A 381 3.29 7.17 14.64
C ASN A 381 4.29 6.19 15.30
N LYS A 382 4.40 4.98 14.74
CA LYS A 382 5.29 3.89 15.22
C LYS A 382 4.92 3.30 16.59
N THR A 383 3.70 3.56 17.05
CA THR A 383 3.12 2.99 18.26
C THR A 383 1.87 2.21 17.90
N CYS A 384 1.70 1.02 18.48
CA CYS A 384 0.44 0.28 18.38
C CYS A 384 -0.62 0.97 19.24
N VAL A 385 -1.73 1.34 18.61
CA VAL A 385 -2.86 2.01 19.26
C VAL A 385 -4.15 1.31 18.88
N ARG A 386 -5.26 1.65 19.57
CA ARG A 386 -6.53 0.97 19.32
C ARG A 386 -7.23 1.43 18.05
N CYS A 387 -7.04 2.69 17.65
CA CYS A 387 -7.66 3.22 16.45
C CYS A 387 -6.87 4.41 15.88
N ARG A 388 -7.01 4.63 14.58
CA ARG A 388 -6.59 5.84 13.87
C ARG A 388 -7.82 6.69 13.52
N SER A 389 -8.97 6.03 13.33
CA SER A 389 -10.26 6.62 13.01
C SER A 389 -11.40 5.75 13.57
N ALA A 390 -12.63 6.28 13.52
CA ALA A 390 -13.82 5.54 13.95
C ALA A 390 -14.06 4.22 13.17
N ALA A 391 -13.52 4.11 11.95
CA ALA A 391 -13.64 2.89 11.14
C ALA A 391 -12.85 1.70 11.71
N ASP A 392 -11.86 1.97 12.58
CA ASP A 392 -11.04 0.93 13.22
C ASP A 392 -11.70 0.36 14.48
N CYS A 393 -12.82 0.95 14.93
CA CYS A 393 -13.50 0.57 16.16
C CYS A 393 -14.78 -0.24 15.89
N SER A 394 -15.15 -1.12 16.83
CA SER A 394 -16.41 -1.85 16.77
C SER A 394 -17.59 -0.98 17.20
N HIS A 395 -18.80 -1.43 16.87
CA HIS A 395 -20.06 -0.76 17.25
C HIS A 395 -20.24 -0.61 18.77
N ASP A 396 -19.54 -1.41 19.58
CA ASP A 396 -19.58 -1.31 21.04
C ASP A 396 -18.69 -0.18 21.60
N ALA A 397 -17.78 0.37 20.76
CA ALA A 397 -16.92 1.50 21.10
C ALA A 397 -16.63 2.35 19.84
N PRO A 398 -17.64 2.99 19.23
CA PRO A 398 -17.57 3.45 17.84
C PRO A 398 -16.70 4.69 17.60
N PHE A 399 -16.25 5.39 18.65
CA PHE A 399 -15.51 6.64 18.51
C PHE A 399 -14.03 6.46 18.74
N CYS A 400 -13.19 6.97 17.83
CA CYS A 400 -11.76 7.08 18.07
C CYS A 400 -11.40 8.46 18.60
N VAL A 401 -10.89 8.54 19.83
CA VAL A 401 -10.37 9.77 20.44
C VAL A 401 -9.01 9.48 21.07
N ASP A 402 -8.01 10.29 20.76
CA ASP A 402 -6.63 10.13 21.27
C ASP A 402 -6.04 8.72 21.07
N ASN A 403 -6.45 8.06 19.99
CA ASN A 403 -6.10 6.70 19.60
C ASN A 403 -6.69 5.58 20.49
N GLU A 404 -7.71 5.90 21.28
CA GLU A 404 -8.54 4.94 22.02
C GLU A 404 -9.96 4.89 21.43
N CYS A 405 -10.48 3.66 21.28
CA CYS A 405 -11.90 3.46 20.98
C CYS A 405 -12.71 3.72 22.26
N LEU A 406 -13.45 4.82 22.27
CA LEU A 406 -14.37 5.21 23.32
C LEU A 406 -15.77 4.69 23.03
N GLY A 407 -16.50 4.55 24.14
CA GLY A 407 -17.89 4.16 24.18
C GLY A 407 -18.86 5.09 23.43
N CYS A 408 -20.12 4.66 23.32
CA CYS A 408 -21.19 5.41 22.67
C CYS A 408 -21.48 6.74 23.39
N ARG A 409 -22.07 7.71 22.68
CA ARG A 409 -22.55 8.98 23.27
C ARG A 409 -24.06 9.16 23.15
N SER A 410 -24.67 8.41 22.25
CA SER A 410 -26.10 8.40 21.97
C SER A 410 -26.52 7.06 21.36
N ASP A 411 -27.82 6.75 21.41
CA ASP A 411 -28.38 5.52 20.85
C ASP A 411 -28.10 5.36 19.34
N ALA A 412 -27.91 6.47 18.61
CA ALA A 412 -27.59 6.45 17.19
C ALA A 412 -26.21 5.84 16.88
N ASP A 413 -25.34 5.75 17.89
CA ASP A 413 -23.99 5.23 17.75
C ASP A 413 -23.93 3.70 17.86
N CYS A 414 -25.04 3.08 18.31
CA CYS A 414 -25.09 1.67 18.65
C CYS A 414 -25.74 0.82 17.55
N GLY A 415 -25.26 -0.43 17.42
CA GLY A 415 -25.77 -1.39 16.45
C GLY A 415 -27.12 -2.00 16.85
N ALA A 416 -27.76 -2.68 15.90
CA ALA A 416 -29.11 -3.25 16.11
C ALA A 416 -29.20 -4.32 17.22
N ALA A 417 -28.07 -4.95 17.61
CA ALA A 417 -28.04 -5.92 18.70
C ALA A 417 -28.06 -5.26 20.10
N THR A 418 -27.50 -4.06 20.23
CA THR A 418 -27.35 -3.32 21.50
C THR A 418 -27.71 -1.84 21.30
N PRO A 419 -28.95 -1.52 20.91
CA PRO A 419 -29.28 -0.24 20.28
C PRO A 419 -29.30 0.98 21.22
N PHE A 420 -29.11 0.79 22.52
CA PHE A 420 -29.19 1.88 23.50
C PHE A 420 -27.82 2.23 24.05
N CYS A 421 -27.55 3.52 24.21
CA CYS A 421 -26.33 3.97 24.84
C CYS A 421 -26.53 4.22 26.34
N ASN A 422 -25.81 3.48 27.18
CA ASN A 422 -25.82 3.72 28.62
C ASN A 422 -24.85 4.85 28.99
N ALA A 423 -25.40 6.03 29.28
CA ALA A 423 -24.63 7.22 29.64
C ALA A 423 -23.82 7.10 30.96
N ASN A 424 -24.00 6.03 31.75
CA ASN A 424 -23.22 5.81 32.97
C ASN A 424 -21.95 4.99 32.72
N SER A 425 -21.95 4.14 31.70
CA SER A 425 -20.85 3.22 31.36
C SER A 425 -20.29 3.47 29.95
N ASP A 426 -20.83 4.48 29.25
CA ASP A 426 -20.58 4.78 27.84
C ASP A 426 -20.68 3.54 26.94
N SER A 427 -21.46 2.53 27.33
CA SER A 427 -21.51 1.25 26.62
C SER A 427 -22.82 1.07 25.88
N CYS A 428 -22.78 0.48 24.69
CA CYS A 428 -23.97 0.04 23.96
C CYS A 428 -24.57 -1.16 24.68
N VAL A 429 -25.86 -1.09 25.01
CA VAL A 429 -26.59 -2.06 25.81
C VAL A 429 -27.89 -2.49 25.13
N GLU A 430 -28.40 -3.66 25.50
CA GLU A 430 -29.63 -4.23 24.94
C GLU A 430 -30.87 -3.45 25.37
N CYS A 431 -30.85 -2.86 26.57
CA CYS A 431 -32.01 -2.16 27.13
C CYS A 431 -31.63 -0.89 27.91
N ALA A 432 -32.46 0.15 27.75
CA ALA A 432 -32.43 1.34 28.60
C ALA A 432 -33.54 1.33 29.67
N SER A 433 -34.60 0.56 29.44
CA SER A 433 -35.73 0.39 30.35
C SER A 433 -36.49 -0.90 30.05
N ASN A 434 -37.42 -1.31 30.91
CA ASN A 434 -38.26 -2.50 30.67
C ASN A 434 -39.04 -2.43 29.34
N ALA A 435 -39.30 -1.24 28.80
CA ALA A 435 -39.99 -1.09 27.51
C ALA A 435 -39.13 -1.52 26.31
N SER A 436 -37.80 -1.61 26.49
CA SER A 436 -36.86 -2.11 25.49
C SER A 436 -36.83 -3.64 25.43
N CYS A 437 -37.32 -4.31 26.47
CA CYS A 437 -37.25 -5.74 26.66
C CYS A 437 -38.56 -6.43 26.25
N SER A 438 -38.48 -7.66 25.75
CA SER A 438 -39.65 -8.39 25.26
C SER A 438 -39.48 -9.91 25.37
N GLY A 439 -40.57 -10.66 25.24
CA GLY A 439 -40.54 -12.12 25.33
C GLY A 439 -40.29 -12.60 26.76
N ASP A 440 -39.42 -13.62 26.88
CA ASP A 440 -39.14 -14.31 28.15
C ASP A 440 -38.20 -13.52 29.07
N GLU A 441 -37.66 -12.38 28.63
CA GLU A 441 -36.81 -11.49 29.43
C GLU A 441 -37.37 -10.06 29.42
N PRO A 442 -38.44 -9.75 30.18
CA PRO A 442 -39.14 -8.48 30.08
C PRO A 442 -38.57 -7.34 30.96
N TYR A 443 -37.57 -7.61 31.80
CA TYR A 443 -37.05 -6.61 32.74
C TYR A 443 -35.64 -6.17 32.37
N CYS A 444 -35.40 -4.86 32.41
CA CYS A 444 -34.11 -4.29 32.09
C CYS A 444 -33.27 -4.09 33.35
N GLU A 445 -32.09 -4.71 33.39
CA GLU A 445 -31.09 -4.46 34.42
C GLU A 445 -30.31 -3.18 34.08
N THR A 446 -30.72 -2.02 34.59
CA THR A 446 -30.22 -0.70 34.15
C THR A 446 -28.73 -0.43 34.42
N TYR A 447 -28.06 -1.23 35.27
CA TYR A 447 -26.64 -1.05 35.57
C TYR A 447 -25.74 -1.63 34.48
N TYR A 448 -26.02 -2.84 34.01
CA TYR A 448 -25.28 -3.51 32.93
C TYR A 448 -26.00 -3.43 31.57
N GLY A 449 -27.30 -3.11 31.57
CA GLY A 449 -28.14 -2.89 30.39
C GLY A 449 -28.58 -4.16 29.65
N ASN A 450 -28.67 -5.29 30.35
CA ASN A 450 -29.16 -6.55 29.80
C ASN A 450 -30.65 -6.75 30.11
N CYS A 451 -31.40 -7.36 29.19
CA CYS A 451 -32.73 -7.86 29.50
C CYS A 451 -32.62 -9.13 30.34
N ARG A 452 -33.50 -9.28 31.33
CA ARG A 452 -33.55 -10.40 32.29
C ARG A 452 -34.98 -10.88 32.46
N GLU A 453 -35.14 -12.14 32.81
CA GLU A 453 -36.44 -12.72 33.20
C GLU A 453 -36.95 -12.13 34.52
N CYS A 454 -36.05 -11.77 35.45
CA CYS A 454 -36.39 -11.17 36.72
C CYS A 454 -35.31 -10.22 37.25
N LEU A 455 -35.71 -9.27 38.10
CA LEU A 455 -34.81 -8.40 38.88
C LEU A 455 -34.96 -8.63 40.39
N ASN A 456 -36.03 -9.29 40.81
CA ASN A 456 -36.35 -9.65 42.17
C ASN A 456 -37.37 -10.80 42.15
N ASP A 457 -37.55 -11.49 43.28
CA ASP A 457 -38.47 -12.62 43.44
C ASP A 457 -39.93 -12.28 43.05
N GLY A 458 -40.36 -11.02 43.21
CA GLY A 458 -41.72 -10.59 42.88
C GLY A 458 -42.01 -10.58 41.38
N HIS A 459 -40.99 -10.68 40.52
CA HIS A 459 -41.14 -10.79 39.07
C HIS A 459 -41.36 -12.23 38.61
N CYS A 460 -41.15 -13.20 39.50
CA CYS A 460 -41.15 -14.60 39.14
C CYS A 460 -42.52 -15.28 39.36
N PRO A 461 -42.88 -16.26 38.52
CA PRO A 461 -44.12 -17.01 38.67
C PRO A 461 -44.05 -17.96 39.87
N ALA A 462 -45.22 -18.38 40.37
CA ALA A 462 -45.31 -19.30 41.51
C ALA A 462 -44.63 -20.67 41.27
N SER A 463 -44.42 -21.06 40.01
CA SER A 463 -43.69 -22.30 39.64
C SER A 463 -42.18 -22.20 39.81
N ALA A 464 -41.62 -20.98 39.84
CA ALA A 464 -40.19 -20.73 39.98
C ALA A 464 -39.99 -19.39 40.72
N PRO A 465 -40.33 -19.28 42.01
CA PRO A 465 -40.60 -18.01 42.69
C PRO A 465 -39.36 -17.19 43.04
N ARG A 466 -38.14 -17.66 42.78
CA ARG A 466 -36.90 -17.01 43.19
C ARG A 466 -36.17 -16.44 42.00
N CYS A 467 -35.60 -15.25 42.14
CA CYS A 467 -34.76 -14.66 41.12
C CYS A 467 -33.28 -14.98 41.39
N ALA A 468 -32.65 -15.77 40.51
CA ALA A 468 -31.23 -16.05 40.61
C ALA A 468 -30.39 -14.80 40.30
N SER A 469 -29.13 -14.76 40.74
CA SER A 469 -28.21 -13.65 40.45
C SER A 469 -27.91 -13.47 38.95
N GLY A 470 -28.17 -14.49 38.13
CA GLY A 470 -28.14 -14.41 36.67
C GLY A 470 -29.40 -13.81 36.03
N GLY A 471 -30.39 -13.39 36.82
CA GLY A 471 -31.64 -12.79 36.34
C GLY A 471 -32.63 -13.78 35.73
N SER A 472 -32.53 -15.07 36.07
CA SER A 472 -33.48 -16.13 35.70
C SER A 472 -34.35 -16.55 36.88
N CYS A 473 -35.61 -16.87 36.62
CA CYS A 473 -36.53 -17.39 37.63
C CYS A 473 -36.27 -18.86 37.90
N VAL A 474 -36.11 -19.21 39.18
CA VAL A 474 -35.72 -20.53 39.64
C VAL A 474 -36.56 -20.98 40.82
N GLU A 475 -36.58 -22.29 41.07
CA GLU A 475 -37.35 -22.85 42.19
C GLU A 475 -36.75 -22.47 43.55
N CYS A 476 -35.42 -22.39 43.62
CA CYS A 476 -34.68 -22.12 44.84
C CYS A 476 -33.32 -21.46 44.56
N VAL A 477 -32.83 -20.66 45.50
CA VAL A 477 -31.44 -20.18 45.54
C VAL A 477 -30.72 -20.74 46.77
N LEU A 478 -31.48 -21.02 47.83
CA LEU A 478 -31.03 -21.63 49.08
C LEU A 478 -31.90 -22.83 49.43
N ASP A 479 -31.38 -23.73 50.26
CA ASP A 479 -32.12 -24.91 50.74
C ASP A 479 -33.42 -24.53 51.47
N GLU A 480 -33.46 -23.37 52.13
CA GLU A 480 -34.62 -22.86 52.86
C GLU A 480 -35.78 -22.42 51.95
N ASP A 481 -35.51 -22.20 50.67
CA ASP A 481 -36.54 -21.91 49.68
C ASP A 481 -37.33 -23.16 49.32
N CYS A 482 -36.76 -24.34 49.59
CA CYS A 482 -37.38 -25.62 49.36
C CYS A 482 -38.24 -26.05 50.55
N GLY A 483 -39.38 -26.68 50.26
CA GLY A 483 -40.26 -27.25 51.29
C GLY A 483 -39.56 -28.30 52.16
N GLN A 484 -40.20 -28.67 53.28
CA GLN A 484 -39.64 -29.62 54.25
C GLN A 484 -39.16 -30.92 53.60
N GLY A 485 -37.86 -31.24 53.77
CA GLY A 485 -37.24 -32.47 53.28
C GLY A 485 -36.63 -32.39 51.87
N LEU A 486 -36.55 -31.20 51.28
CA LEU A 486 -35.89 -30.94 50.00
C LEU A 486 -34.69 -30.00 50.20
N ARG A 487 -33.67 -30.12 49.35
CA ARG A 487 -32.52 -29.20 49.27
C ARG A 487 -32.44 -28.57 47.89
N CYS A 488 -31.82 -27.40 47.81
CA CYS A 488 -31.60 -26.72 46.55
C CYS A 488 -30.39 -27.30 45.83
N SER A 489 -30.56 -27.74 44.59
CA SER A 489 -29.47 -28.23 43.76
C SER A 489 -29.65 -27.76 42.33
N ASN A 490 -28.65 -27.05 41.79
CA ASN A 490 -28.71 -26.43 40.46
C ASN A 490 -30.01 -25.66 40.22
N TYR A 491 -30.41 -24.85 41.21
CA TYR A 491 -31.60 -24.01 41.15
C TYR A 491 -32.96 -24.74 41.10
N ALA A 492 -32.96 -26.05 41.39
CA ALA A 492 -34.16 -26.89 41.51
C ALA A 492 -34.24 -27.56 42.89
N CYS A 493 -35.46 -27.76 43.40
CA CYS A 493 -35.66 -28.45 44.68
C CYS A 493 -35.63 -29.98 44.50
N VAL A 494 -34.67 -30.64 45.14
CA VAL A 494 -34.45 -32.09 45.03
C VAL A 494 -34.46 -32.77 46.41
N LEU A 495 -34.77 -34.07 46.43
CA LEU A 495 -34.79 -34.92 47.65
C LEU A 495 -33.39 -35.20 48.23
#